data_AF-A0A0Q4CQ93-F1
#
_entry.id   AF-A0A0Q4CQ93-F1
#
_cell.length_a   1.000
_cell.length_b   1.000
_cell.length_c   1.000
_cell.angle_alpha   90.00
_cell.angle_beta   90.00
_cell.angle_gamma   90.00
#
_symmetry.space_group_name_H-M   'P 1'
#
loop_
_entity.id
_entity.type
_entity.pdbx_description
1 polymer ?
#
loop_
_entity_poly.entity_id
_entity_poly.type
_entity_poly.pdbx_seq_one_letter_code
_entity_poly.pdbx_strand_id
1 'polypeptide(L)'
;MPGQGGDVIMRNESDQPTVSSADFARRFGQLRQMQDDEAIFVTHHGRATHVLTTVRHYTALKDGGAEGRSDPVAAPPSLQDFANCLTIGVVMIDYDMRVLAANHVAHAQLDRQEGELVGQRIFETIPALRGSLVETYARRAVASREPSSAEIPSLFRRDNWIRVDIHPFVSHITILVHDITEDMKRHRLADARQSLREAIAVHDGIGYVCLNTRGHIERVEPTFCEMVRLSDERLHHVAMADLVPVAHRVAFREALDQVLSGEGARTIDSALLSNDGAAVAVRVTIAELRGIYGNEGAIVLLTRR
;
A
#
# COMPACT_ATOMS: atom_id res chain seq x y z
N MET A 1 -31.43 54.48 -35.13
CA MET A 1 -30.19 55.08 -34.58
C MET A 1 -30.59 55.79 -33.30
N PRO A 2 -30.15 55.26 -32.15
CA PRO A 2 -28.83 55.53 -31.57
C PRO A 2 -28.05 54.22 -31.44
N GLY A 3 -26.74 54.14 -31.37
CA GLY A 3 -25.66 55.11 -31.27
C GLY A 3 -24.44 54.24 -30.93
N GLN A 4 -23.39 54.34 -31.73
CA GLN A 4 -22.19 53.50 -31.71
C GLN A 4 -21.70 53.21 -30.28
N GLY A 5 -21.65 51.92 -29.90
CA GLY A 5 -20.91 51.45 -28.73
C GLY A 5 -19.42 51.54 -29.01
N GLY A 6 -18.87 52.75 -28.92
CA GLY A 6 -17.44 52.98 -28.99
C GLY A 6 -16.75 52.29 -27.81
N ASP A 7 -15.64 51.63 -28.09
CA ASP A 7 -14.78 50.98 -27.11
C ASP A 7 -14.24 52.07 -26.15
N VAL A 8 -14.77 52.12 -24.92
CA VAL A 8 -14.42 53.16 -23.92
C VAL A 8 -13.22 52.75 -23.08
N ILE A 9 -12.83 51.48 -23.17
CA ILE A 9 -11.57 51.02 -22.60
C ILE A 9 -10.47 51.40 -23.57
N MET A 10 -9.71 52.43 -23.20
CA MET A 10 -8.51 52.79 -23.93
C MET A 10 -7.37 51.94 -23.39
N ARG A 11 -6.49 51.42 -24.25
CA ARG A 11 -5.28 50.74 -23.78
C ARG A 11 -4.14 51.74 -23.60
N ASN A 12 -3.36 51.60 -22.52
CA ASN A 12 -2.17 52.42 -22.30
C ASN A 12 -0.98 51.93 -23.16
N GLU A 13 0.17 52.60 -23.06
CA GLU A 13 1.40 52.24 -23.78
C GLU A 13 1.91 50.81 -23.48
N SER A 14 1.46 50.22 -22.37
CA SER A 14 1.74 48.85 -21.95
C SER A 14 0.61 47.87 -22.30
N ASP A 15 -0.30 48.26 -23.19
CA ASP A 15 -1.45 47.47 -23.67
C ASP A 15 -2.50 47.11 -22.59
N GLN A 16 -2.51 47.83 -21.46
CA GLN A 16 -3.44 47.58 -20.35
C GLN A 16 -4.71 48.44 -20.46
N PRO A 17 -5.88 47.89 -20.09
CA PRO A 17 -7.14 48.60 -20.17
C PRO A 17 -7.20 49.78 -19.17
N THR A 18 -7.63 50.94 -19.64
CA THR A 18 -7.71 52.18 -18.87
C THR A 18 -9.03 52.90 -19.07
N VAL A 19 -9.46 53.62 -18.03
CA VAL A 19 -10.69 54.41 -18.03
C VAL A 19 -10.49 55.70 -17.24
N SER A 20 -11.14 56.80 -17.64
CA SER A 20 -11.14 58.05 -16.86
C SER A 20 -11.97 57.90 -15.58
N SER A 21 -11.61 58.58 -14.49
CA SER A 21 -12.39 58.61 -13.25
C SER A 21 -13.86 59.01 -13.47
N ALA A 22 -14.14 59.90 -14.42
CA ALA A 22 -15.50 60.32 -14.76
C ALA A 22 -16.32 59.19 -15.40
N ASP A 23 -15.70 58.38 -16.27
CA ASP A 23 -16.35 57.26 -16.95
C ASP A 23 -16.43 56.03 -16.05
N PHE A 24 -15.43 55.83 -15.18
CA PHE A 24 -15.44 54.82 -14.13
C PHE A 24 -16.69 54.94 -13.25
N ALA A 25 -16.98 56.14 -12.74
CA ALA A 25 -18.14 56.38 -11.89
C ALA A 25 -19.48 56.18 -12.64
N ARG A 26 -19.56 56.63 -13.88
CA ARG A 26 -20.78 56.54 -14.71
C ARG A 26 -21.10 55.12 -15.17
N ARG A 27 -20.08 54.27 -15.35
CA ARG A 27 -20.20 52.95 -15.99
C ARG A 27 -19.71 51.80 -15.12
N PHE A 28 -19.58 52.01 -13.81
CA PHE A 28 -19.12 50.98 -12.87
C PHE A 28 -19.87 49.64 -13.01
N GLY A 29 -21.19 49.68 -13.25
CA GLY A 29 -22.00 48.47 -13.46
C GLY A 29 -21.59 47.64 -14.69
N GLN A 30 -21.16 48.29 -15.78
CA GLN A 30 -20.66 47.62 -16.99
C GLN A 30 -19.22 47.13 -16.78
N LEU A 31 -18.39 47.94 -16.12
CA LEU A 31 -17.01 47.58 -15.79
C LEU A 31 -16.92 46.37 -14.85
N ARG A 32 -17.91 46.18 -13.96
CA ARG A 32 -18.00 45.00 -13.08
C ARG A 32 -18.36 43.71 -13.82
N GLN A 33 -18.97 43.80 -15.01
CA GLN A 33 -19.38 42.62 -15.79
C GLN A 33 -18.26 42.06 -16.68
N MET A 34 -17.10 42.70 -16.73
CA MET A 34 -15.93 42.17 -17.45
C MET A 34 -15.45 40.91 -16.73
N GLN A 35 -15.48 39.79 -17.44
CA GLN A 35 -15.25 38.44 -16.90
C GLN A 35 -13.79 38.02 -16.88
N ASP A 36 -12.88 38.85 -17.39
CA ASP A 36 -11.45 38.55 -17.47
C ASP A 36 -10.71 39.10 -16.24
N ASP A 37 -9.71 38.39 -15.73
CA ASP A 37 -8.85 38.77 -14.59
C ASP A 37 -7.96 40.00 -14.84
N GLU A 38 -8.22 40.75 -15.91
CA GLU A 38 -7.41 41.88 -16.33
C GLU A 38 -7.70 43.11 -15.45
N ALA A 39 -6.64 43.71 -14.91
CA ALA A 39 -6.75 44.89 -14.06
C ALA A 39 -6.97 46.16 -14.90
N ILE A 40 -7.97 46.96 -14.54
CA ILE A 40 -8.31 48.20 -15.26
C ILE A 40 -7.76 49.41 -14.50
N PHE A 41 -6.96 50.22 -15.18
CA PHE A 41 -6.38 51.43 -14.58
C PHE A 41 -7.33 52.62 -14.69
N VAL A 42 -7.63 53.23 -13.54
CA VAL A 42 -8.45 54.44 -13.47
C VAL A 42 -7.54 55.66 -13.49
N THR A 43 -7.75 56.52 -14.48
CA THR A 43 -6.92 57.71 -14.73
C THR A 43 -7.64 59.00 -14.34
N HIS A 44 -6.89 59.95 -13.79
CA HIS A 44 -7.34 61.32 -13.54
C HIS A 44 -6.38 62.28 -14.25
N HIS A 45 -6.90 63.13 -15.15
CA HIS A 45 -6.09 63.95 -16.07
C HIS A 45 -4.98 63.16 -16.80
N GLY A 46 -5.31 61.94 -17.27
CA GLY A 46 -4.38 61.10 -18.03
C GLY A 46 -3.37 60.31 -17.19
N ARG A 47 -3.29 60.53 -15.87
CA ARG A 47 -2.40 59.76 -14.98
C ARG A 47 -3.18 58.67 -14.26
N ALA A 48 -2.66 57.43 -14.26
CA ALA A 48 -3.22 56.35 -13.45
C ALA A 48 -3.12 56.67 -11.96
N THR A 49 -4.23 56.57 -11.24
CA THR A 49 -4.33 56.86 -9.80
C THR A 49 -4.82 55.66 -9.00
N HIS A 50 -5.72 54.87 -9.58
CA HIS A 50 -6.32 53.71 -8.95
C HIS A 50 -6.40 52.56 -9.94
N VAL A 51 -6.62 51.36 -9.43
CA VAL A 51 -6.82 50.15 -10.23
C VAL A 51 -8.09 49.47 -9.76
N LEU A 52 -8.97 49.13 -10.70
CA LEU A 52 -10.08 48.21 -10.46
C LEU A 52 -9.58 46.79 -10.76
N THR A 53 -9.69 45.92 -9.78
CA THR A 53 -9.33 44.51 -9.92
C THR A 53 -10.31 43.63 -9.16
N THR A 54 -10.32 42.33 -9.46
CA THR A 54 -11.17 41.37 -8.74
C THR A 54 -10.67 41.17 -7.31
N VAL A 55 -11.57 40.79 -6.39
CA VAL A 55 -11.19 40.45 -5.01
C VAL A 55 -10.13 39.33 -5.00
N ARG A 56 -10.25 38.35 -5.90
CA ARG A 56 -9.29 37.25 -6.03
C ARG A 56 -7.88 37.75 -6.37
N HIS A 57 -7.76 38.67 -7.33
CA HIS A 57 -6.48 39.22 -7.75
C HIS A 57 -5.89 40.15 -6.68
N TYR A 58 -6.72 40.95 -6.00
CA TYR A 58 -6.28 41.73 -4.83
C TYR A 58 -5.75 40.83 -3.71
N THR A 59 -6.45 39.73 -3.39
CA THR A 59 -6.01 38.77 -2.37
C THR A 59 -4.70 38.11 -2.76
N ALA A 60 -4.55 37.64 -4.01
CA ALA A 60 -3.29 37.08 -4.49
C ALA A 60 -2.11 38.08 -4.42
N LEU A 61 -2.35 39.36 -4.73
CA LEU A 61 -1.34 40.42 -4.64
C LEU A 61 -0.98 40.76 -3.18
N LYS A 62 -1.98 40.72 -2.28
CA LYS A 62 -1.78 40.89 -0.84
C LYS A 62 -1.01 39.71 -0.24
N ASP A 63 -1.33 38.49 -0.66
CA ASP A 63 -0.68 37.27 -0.18
C ASP A 63 0.75 37.16 -0.70
N GLY A 64 1.03 37.59 -1.94
CA GLY A 64 2.39 37.70 -2.49
C GLY A 64 3.21 38.88 -1.94
N GLY A 65 2.55 39.90 -1.38
CA GLY A 65 3.20 41.09 -0.80
C GLY A 65 3.38 41.06 0.73
N ALA A 66 2.92 40.00 1.40
CA ALA A 66 2.94 39.86 2.86
C ALA A 66 4.14 39.04 3.39
N GLU A 67 5.32 39.17 2.78
CA GLU A 67 6.59 38.60 3.30
C GLU A 67 7.13 39.36 4.54
N GLY A 68 6.24 39.77 5.45
CA GLY A 68 6.58 40.54 6.63
C GLY A 68 5.75 40.15 7.84
N ARG A 69 6.06 38.99 8.42
CA ARG A 69 5.62 38.48 9.74
C ARG A 69 4.27 37.74 9.79
N SER A 70 4.28 36.48 9.37
CA SER A 70 3.46 35.41 9.97
C SER A 70 4.02 34.05 9.57
N ASP A 71 3.98 33.06 10.47
CA ASP A 71 4.50 31.70 10.30
C ASP A 71 4.22 31.06 8.93
N PRO A 72 5.14 30.23 8.38
CA PRO A 72 4.98 29.65 7.06
C PRO A 72 3.87 28.59 7.08
N VAL A 73 2.66 28.99 6.71
CA VAL A 73 1.71 28.04 6.13
C VAL A 73 2.31 27.68 4.77
N ALA A 74 3.08 26.59 4.74
CA ALA A 74 3.70 26.07 3.53
C ALA A 74 2.65 26.03 2.42
N ALA A 75 2.98 26.60 1.25
CA ALA A 75 2.19 26.40 0.04
C ALA A 75 1.89 24.90 -0.11
N PRO A 76 0.68 24.53 -0.59
CA PRO A 76 0.38 23.12 -0.81
C PRO A 76 1.51 22.51 -1.65
N PRO A 77 2.06 21.34 -1.25
CA PRO A 77 3.20 20.73 -1.91
C PRO A 77 2.90 20.56 -3.41
N SER A 78 3.91 20.72 -4.26
CA SER A 78 3.71 20.50 -5.68
C SER A 78 3.29 19.05 -5.94
N LEU A 79 2.66 18.78 -7.07
CA LEU A 79 2.30 17.41 -7.45
C LEU A 79 3.54 16.49 -7.49
N GLN A 80 4.71 17.05 -7.85
CA GLN A 80 5.98 16.33 -7.84
C GLN A 80 6.44 16.02 -6.42
N ASP A 81 6.32 16.98 -5.49
CA ASP A 81 6.66 16.77 -4.08
C ASP A 81 5.75 15.70 -3.45
N PHE A 82 4.46 15.75 -3.78
CA PHE A 82 3.51 14.72 -3.36
C PHE A 82 3.84 13.35 -3.96
N ALA A 83 4.13 13.26 -5.25
CA ALA A 83 4.53 12.00 -5.87
C ALA A 83 5.83 11.45 -5.26
N ASN A 84 6.77 12.33 -4.90
CA ASN A 84 8.03 11.97 -4.27
C ASN A 84 7.92 11.61 -2.79
N CYS A 85 6.85 12.01 -2.08
CA CYS A 85 6.64 11.56 -0.70
C CYS A 85 6.06 10.14 -0.61
N LEU A 86 5.59 9.59 -1.73
CA LEU A 86 5.07 8.23 -1.79
C LEU A 86 6.21 7.21 -1.88
N THR A 87 6.07 6.09 -1.18
CA THR A 87 7.00 4.94 -1.23
C THR A 87 6.73 4.00 -2.40
N ILE A 88 5.80 4.35 -3.28
CA ILE A 88 5.37 3.58 -4.45
C ILE A 88 5.88 4.25 -5.72
N GLY A 89 6.11 3.47 -6.77
CA GLY A 89 6.45 4.02 -8.08
C GLY A 89 5.24 4.75 -8.66
N VAL A 90 5.43 5.99 -9.11
CA VAL A 90 4.40 6.77 -9.80
C VAL A 90 4.94 7.18 -11.15
N VAL A 91 4.24 6.80 -12.21
CA VAL A 91 4.54 7.19 -13.59
C VAL A 91 3.28 7.72 -14.25
N MET A 92 3.34 8.92 -14.80
CA MET A 92 2.25 9.51 -15.57
C MET A 92 2.67 9.56 -17.03
N ILE A 93 1.86 9.00 -17.92
CA ILE A 93 2.11 8.97 -19.37
C ILE A 93 0.89 9.50 -20.13
N ASP A 94 1.11 10.23 -21.22
CA ASP A 94 0.04 10.63 -22.13
C ASP A 94 -0.48 9.44 -22.96
N TYR A 95 -1.52 9.67 -23.76
CA TYR A 95 -2.08 8.63 -24.64
C TYR A 95 -1.18 8.25 -25.82
N ASP A 96 -0.14 9.04 -26.11
CA ASP A 96 0.94 8.71 -27.05
C ASP A 96 2.09 7.93 -26.36
N MET A 97 1.88 7.50 -25.12
CA MET A 97 2.81 6.73 -24.28
C MET A 97 4.08 7.49 -23.92
N ARG A 98 4.06 8.83 -23.96
CA ARG A 98 5.16 9.68 -23.50
C ARG A 98 5.05 9.93 -22.01
N VAL A 99 6.16 9.83 -21.30
CA VAL A 99 6.21 10.11 -19.85
C VAL A 99 6.07 11.60 -19.61
N LEU A 100 5.03 11.99 -18.88
CA LEU A 100 4.80 13.36 -18.42
C LEU A 100 5.49 13.62 -17.08
N ALA A 101 5.48 12.62 -16.19
CA ALA A 101 6.13 12.68 -14.89
C ALA A 101 6.49 11.29 -14.39
N ALA A 102 7.55 11.18 -13.61
CA ALA A 102 7.91 9.99 -12.85
C ALA A 102 8.55 10.42 -11.52
N ASN A 103 8.24 9.72 -10.43
CA ASN A 103 8.88 9.97 -9.14
C ASN A 103 10.19 9.17 -9.00
N HIS A 104 11.00 9.51 -8.00
CA HIS A 104 12.29 8.84 -7.77
C HIS A 104 12.16 7.32 -7.55
N VAL A 105 11.05 6.86 -6.93
CA VAL A 105 10.78 5.42 -6.72
C VAL A 105 10.57 4.70 -8.05
N ALA A 106 9.81 5.28 -8.98
CA ALA A 106 9.60 4.71 -10.31
C ALA A 106 10.92 4.62 -11.10
N HIS A 107 11.76 5.64 -11.03
CA HIS A 107 13.10 5.62 -11.61
C HIS A 107 13.92 4.43 -11.08
N ALA A 108 13.94 4.22 -9.77
CA ALA A 108 14.65 3.11 -9.14
C ALA A 108 14.05 1.71 -9.44
N GLN A 109 12.73 1.62 -9.66
CA GLN A 109 12.06 0.37 -10.03
C GLN A 109 12.26 0.01 -11.51
N LEU A 110 12.35 1.02 -12.39
CA LEU A 110 12.55 0.88 -13.83
C LEU A 110 14.03 0.81 -14.24
N ASP A 111 14.95 0.87 -13.28
CA ASP A 111 16.41 0.89 -13.47
C ASP A 111 16.86 2.06 -14.38
N ARG A 112 16.39 3.27 -14.06
CA ARG A 112 16.67 4.52 -14.82
C ARG A 112 17.12 5.65 -13.92
N GLN A 113 17.98 6.52 -14.45
CA GLN A 113 18.39 7.73 -13.74
C GLN A 113 17.28 8.77 -13.74
N GLU A 114 17.30 9.65 -12.73
CA GLU A 114 16.36 10.77 -12.64
C GLU A 114 16.49 11.68 -13.88
N GLY A 115 15.36 12.08 -14.45
CA GLY A 115 15.32 12.89 -15.68
C GLY A 115 15.43 12.11 -17.00
N GLU A 116 15.79 10.82 -17.01
CA GLU A 116 15.88 10.04 -18.26
C GLU A 116 14.53 9.69 -18.88
N LEU A 117 13.46 9.66 -18.07
CA LEU A 117 12.16 9.17 -18.50
C LEU A 117 11.29 10.27 -19.13
N VAL A 118 11.29 11.47 -18.56
CA VAL A 118 10.35 12.54 -18.92
C VAL A 118 10.51 12.95 -20.39
N GLY A 119 9.39 13.06 -21.11
CA GLY A 119 9.31 13.37 -22.54
C GLY A 119 9.53 12.17 -23.46
N GLN A 120 10.08 11.07 -22.95
CA GLN A 120 10.39 9.88 -23.73
C GLN A 120 9.18 8.95 -23.85
N ARG A 121 9.15 8.13 -24.91
CA ARG A 121 8.14 7.08 -25.08
C ARG A 121 8.52 5.87 -24.24
N ILE A 122 7.71 5.54 -23.24
CA ILE A 122 8.10 4.60 -22.18
C ILE A 122 8.46 3.20 -22.71
N PHE A 123 7.70 2.65 -23.67
CA PHE A 123 7.92 1.33 -24.27
C PHE A 123 9.00 1.29 -25.36
N GLU A 124 9.41 2.47 -25.87
CA GLU A 124 10.55 2.59 -26.77
C GLU A 124 11.85 2.72 -25.95
N THR A 125 11.79 3.48 -24.86
CA THR A 125 12.92 3.79 -23.97
C THR A 125 13.26 2.63 -23.04
N ILE A 126 12.26 1.83 -22.67
CA ILE A 126 12.43 0.66 -21.80
C ILE A 126 12.00 -0.60 -22.57
N PRO A 127 12.92 -1.23 -23.32
CA PRO A 127 12.60 -2.40 -24.14
C PRO A 127 12.01 -3.57 -23.35
N ALA A 128 12.38 -3.72 -22.07
CA ALA A 128 11.85 -4.76 -21.18
C ALA A 128 10.33 -4.68 -20.98
N LEU A 129 9.73 -3.49 -21.13
CA LEU A 129 8.27 -3.32 -21.03
C LEU A 129 7.54 -3.70 -22.32
N ARG A 130 8.25 -3.87 -23.45
CA ARG A 130 7.62 -4.16 -24.74
C ARG A 130 7.06 -5.59 -24.76
N GLY A 131 5.80 -5.73 -25.14
CA GLY A 131 5.07 -7.00 -25.12
C GLY A 131 4.73 -7.49 -23.72
N SER A 132 4.97 -6.68 -22.69
CA SER A 132 4.65 -7.04 -21.31
C SER A 132 3.17 -6.89 -21.00
N LEU A 133 2.74 -7.47 -19.88
CA LEU A 133 1.42 -7.23 -19.32
C LEU A 133 1.21 -5.74 -19.00
N VAL A 134 2.24 -5.02 -18.54
CA VAL A 134 2.17 -3.58 -18.24
C VAL A 134 1.82 -2.77 -19.49
N GLU A 135 2.45 -3.06 -20.64
CA GLU A 135 2.10 -2.41 -21.90
C GLU A 135 0.66 -2.71 -22.32
N THR A 136 0.24 -3.96 -22.17
CA THR A 136 -1.12 -4.39 -22.51
C THR A 136 -2.16 -3.65 -21.67
N TYR A 137 -1.96 -3.57 -20.35
CA TYR A 137 -2.86 -2.86 -19.44
C TYR A 137 -2.84 -1.34 -19.69
N ALA A 138 -1.68 -0.74 -19.95
CA ALA A 138 -1.58 0.68 -20.27
C ALA A 138 -2.37 1.02 -21.55
N ARG A 139 -2.17 0.25 -22.63
CA ARG A 139 -2.92 0.42 -23.90
C ARG A 139 -4.42 0.21 -23.71
N ARG A 140 -4.81 -0.79 -22.93
CA ARG A 140 -6.22 -1.04 -22.60
C ARG A 140 -6.82 0.14 -21.84
N ALA A 141 -6.15 0.65 -20.81
CA ALA A 141 -6.64 1.77 -20.02
C ALA A 141 -6.83 3.05 -20.86
N VAL A 142 -5.94 3.29 -21.83
CA VAL A 142 -6.11 4.40 -22.80
C VAL A 142 -7.35 4.19 -23.68
N ALA A 143 -7.57 2.96 -24.16
CA ALA A 143 -8.69 2.65 -25.04
C ALA A 143 -10.04 2.64 -24.31
N SER A 144 -10.11 2.00 -23.13
CA SER A 144 -11.37 1.84 -22.37
C SER A 144 -11.68 3.02 -21.47
N ARG A 145 -10.67 3.80 -21.06
CA ARG A 145 -10.77 4.82 -19.99
C ARG A 145 -11.28 4.26 -18.66
N GLU A 146 -11.05 2.97 -18.42
CA GLU A 146 -11.37 2.30 -17.18
C GLU A 146 -10.10 2.02 -16.36
N PRO A 147 -10.13 2.21 -15.04
CA PRO A 147 -9.05 1.78 -14.17
C PRO A 147 -8.83 0.26 -14.25
N SER A 148 -7.59 -0.18 -14.08
CA SER A 148 -7.25 -1.60 -14.01
C SER A 148 -6.13 -1.87 -13.02
N SER A 149 -6.13 -3.07 -12.45
CA SER A 149 -5.12 -3.52 -11.49
C SER A 149 -4.68 -4.93 -11.83
N ALA A 150 -3.40 -5.24 -11.64
CA ALA A 150 -2.86 -6.58 -11.79
C ALA A 150 -1.66 -6.81 -10.87
N GLU A 151 -1.57 -8.01 -10.29
CA GLU A 151 -0.41 -8.48 -9.56
C GLU A 151 0.43 -9.36 -10.49
N ILE A 152 1.69 -8.98 -10.72
CA ILE A 152 2.58 -9.63 -11.70
C ILE A 152 4.01 -9.74 -11.15
N PRO A 153 4.81 -10.71 -11.63
CA PRO A 153 6.24 -10.73 -11.36
C PRO A 153 6.92 -9.46 -11.92
N SER A 154 7.89 -8.92 -11.17
CA SER A 154 8.70 -7.81 -11.64
C SER A 154 9.57 -8.23 -12.83
N LEU A 155 9.66 -7.36 -13.84
CA LEU A 155 10.52 -7.57 -15.01
C LEU A 155 11.98 -7.18 -14.74
N PHE A 156 12.23 -6.39 -13.68
CA PHE A 156 13.55 -5.80 -13.39
C PHE A 156 14.26 -6.47 -12.21
N ARG A 157 13.51 -7.13 -11.31
CA ARG A 157 14.06 -7.78 -10.11
C ARG A 157 13.58 -9.22 -10.01
N ARG A 158 14.50 -10.15 -9.81
CA ARG A 158 14.17 -11.57 -9.56
C ARG A 158 13.45 -11.70 -8.22
N ASP A 159 12.52 -12.66 -8.15
CA ASP A 159 11.73 -12.99 -6.96
C ASP A 159 10.96 -11.81 -6.35
N ASN A 160 10.74 -10.75 -7.13
CA ASN A 160 9.97 -9.59 -6.75
C ASN A 160 8.58 -9.67 -7.42
N TRP A 161 7.56 -9.34 -6.65
CA TRP A 161 6.18 -9.22 -7.13
C TRP A 161 5.72 -7.79 -6.98
N ILE A 162 5.07 -7.30 -8.03
CA ILE A 162 4.52 -5.95 -8.06
C ILE A 162 3.02 -5.98 -8.29
N ARG A 163 2.32 -5.03 -7.68
CA ARG A 163 0.96 -4.66 -8.10
C ARG A 163 1.05 -3.40 -8.94
N VAL A 164 0.46 -3.45 -10.14
CA VAL A 164 0.37 -2.31 -11.05
C VAL A 164 -1.06 -1.84 -11.09
N ASP A 165 -1.31 -0.60 -10.64
CA ASP A 165 -2.61 0.05 -10.70
C ASP A 165 -2.58 1.16 -11.77
N ILE A 166 -3.45 1.09 -12.77
CA ILE A 166 -3.50 2.04 -13.89
C ILE A 166 -4.79 2.81 -13.83
N HIS A 167 -4.67 4.14 -13.74
CA HIS A 167 -5.78 5.07 -13.59
C HIS A 167 -5.78 6.07 -14.76
N PRO A 168 -6.74 5.96 -15.70
CA PRO A 168 -6.88 6.93 -16.76
C PRO A 168 -7.51 8.24 -16.26
N PHE A 169 -7.04 9.37 -16.79
CA PHE A 169 -7.55 10.70 -16.48
C PHE A 169 -7.40 11.63 -17.68
N VAL A 170 -8.53 12.11 -18.21
CA VAL A 170 -8.64 13.08 -19.33
C VAL A 170 -7.78 12.69 -20.56
N SER A 171 -6.51 13.07 -20.58
CA SER A 171 -5.53 12.89 -21.66
C SER A 171 -4.26 12.13 -21.24
N HIS A 172 -4.21 11.60 -20.03
CA HIS A 172 -3.08 10.80 -19.53
C HIS A 172 -3.57 9.59 -18.73
N ILE A 173 -2.66 8.66 -18.46
CA ILE A 173 -2.86 7.59 -17.48
C ILE A 173 -1.77 7.67 -16.42
N THR A 174 -2.16 7.40 -15.18
CA THR A 174 -1.25 7.29 -14.04
C THR A 174 -1.08 5.82 -13.73
N ILE A 175 0.16 5.35 -13.70
CA ILE A 175 0.56 3.99 -13.36
C ILE A 175 1.22 4.05 -11.98
N LEU A 176 0.65 3.32 -11.03
CA LEU A 176 1.19 3.10 -9.70
C LEU A 176 1.82 1.71 -9.65
N VAL A 177 3.01 1.61 -9.09
CA VAL A 177 3.75 0.35 -8.97
C VAL A 177 4.10 0.11 -7.51
N HIS A 178 3.40 -0.85 -6.90
CA HIS A 178 3.60 -1.29 -5.53
C HIS A 178 4.52 -2.50 -5.51
N ASP A 179 5.52 -2.51 -4.64
CA ASP A 179 6.24 -3.75 -4.30
C ASP A 179 5.40 -4.53 -3.28
N ILE A 180 4.90 -5.69 -3.68
CA ILE A 180 4.08 -6.60 -2.85
C ILE A 180 4.84 -7.88 -2.50
N THR A 181 6.17 -7.89 -2.68
CA THR A 181 7.00 -9.09 -2.51
C THR A 181 6.87 -9.69 -1.12
N GLU A 182 6.92 -8.86 -0.08
CA GLU A 182 6.80 -9.33 1.31
C GLU A 182 5.38 -9.80 1.64
N ASP A 183 4.35 -9.20 1.04
CA ASP A 183 2.96 -9.65 1.19
C ASP A 183 2.75 -11.01 0.53
N MET A 184 3.28 -11.18 -0.67
CA MET A 184 3.27 -12.44 -1.43
C MET A 184 4.05 -13.55 -0.70
N LYS A 185 5.22 -13.25 -0.14
CA LYS A 185 6.00 -14.22 0.66
C LYS A 185 5.25 -14.62 1.93
N ARG A 186 4.62 -13.66 2.62
CA ARG A 186 3.79 -13.93 3.81
C ARG A 186 2.61 -14.84 3.47
N HIS A 187 1.88 -14.56 2.39
CA HIS A 187 0.78 -15.41 1.93
C HIS A 187 1.26 -16.81 1.56
N ARG A 188 2.33 -16.93 0.76
CA ARG A 188 2.90 -18.25 0.40
C ARG A 188 3.35 -19.06 1.62
N LEU A 189 3.94 -18.43 2.62
CA LEU A 189 4.33 -19.11 3.85
C LEU A 189 3.10 -19.58 4.66
N ALA A 190 2.04 -18.78 4.70
CA ALA A 190 0.78 -19.17 5.31
C ALA A 190 0.14 -20.35 4.56
N ASP A 191 0.09 -20.31 3.22
CA ASP A 191 -0.42 -21.38 2.38
C ASP A 191 0.39 -22.68 2.54
N ALA A 192 1.72 -22.58 2.60
CA ALA A 192 2.59 -23.73 2.82
C ALA A 192 2.40 -24.34 4.22
N ARG A 193 2.28 -23.50 5.27
CA ARG A 193 1.96 -23.97 6.63
C ARG A 193 0.59 -24.64 6.69
N GLN A 194 -0.39 -24.07 6.01
CA GLN A 194 -1.73 -24.62 5.91
C GLN A 194 -1.73 -25.97 5.19
N SER A 195 -1.06 -26.06 4.04
CA SER A 195 -0.93 -27.30 3.26
C SER A 195 -0.19 -28.39 4.03
N LEU A 196 0.89 -28.04 4.75
CA LEU A 196 1.62 -28.99 5.60
C LEU A 196 0.73 -29.53 6.73
N ARG A 197 -0.07 -28.67 7.34
CA ARG A 197 -1.02 -29.07 8.40
C ARG A 197 -2.10 -29.99 7.86
N GLU A 198 -2.70 -29.66 6.71
CA GLU A 198 -3.68 -30.52 6.03
C GLU A 198 -3.09 -31.90 5.69
N ALA A 199 -1.85 -31.93 5.19
CA ALA A 199 -1.16 -33.19 4.91
C ALA A 199 -0.94 -34.04 6.17
N ILE A 200 -0.62 -33.42 7.32
CA ILE A 200 -0.47 -34.12 8.60
C ILE A 200 -1.83 -34.62 9.12
N ALA A 201 -2.88 -33.82 8.98
CA ALA A 201 -4.22 -34.16 9.48
C ALA A 201 -4.82 -35.41 8.81
N VAL A 202 -4.48 -35.65 7.54
CA VAL A 202 -4.94 -36.82 6.76
C VAL A 202 -3.98 -38.02 6.93
N HIS A 203 -2.85 -37.85 7.63
CA HIS A 203 -1.88 -38.93 7.83
C HIS A 203 -2.19 -39.76 9.08
N ASP A 204 -2.57 -41.03 8.87
CA ASP A 204 -3.03 -41.96 9.92
C ASP A 204 -1.96 -42.29 11.00
N GLY A 205 -0.69 -41.99 10.76
CA GLY A 205 0.43 -42.31 11.64
C GLY A 205 0.93 -41.19 12.54
N ILE A 206 0.49 -39.94 12.33
CA ILE A 206 1.04 -38.75 13.00
C ILE A 206 -0.05 -38.05 13.80
N GLY A 207 0.06 -38.05 15.12
CA GLY A 207 -0.68 -37.15 15.98
C GLY A 207 -0.03 -35.77 15.97
N TYR A 208 -0.83 -34.72 15.83
CA TYR A 208 -0.39 -33.33 15.90
C TYR A 208 -1.21 -32.59 16.96
N VAL A 209 -0.53 -31.88 17.84
CA VAL A 209 -1.13 -31.12 18.94
C VAL A 209 -0.44 -29.76 19.06
N CYS A 210 -1.21 -28.68 19.19
CA CYS A 210 -0.72 -27.39 19.64
C CYS A 210 -1.01 -27.21 21.13
N LEU A 211 0.00 -26.76 21.86
CA LEU A 211 -0.07 -26.39 23.26
C LEU A 211 0.15 -24.89 23.41
N ASN A 212 -0.51 -24.29 24.39
CA ASN A 212 -0.18 -22.95 24.84
C ASN A 212 1.09 -22.91 25.68
N THR A 213 1.49 -21.71 26.10
CA THR A 213 2.65 -21.47 26.99
C THR A 213 2.56 -22.14 28.37
N ARG A 214 1.38 -22.62 28.78
CA ARG A 214 1.17 -23.39 30.01
C ARG A 214 1.11 -24.91 29.77
N GLY A 215 1.35 -25.38 28.55
CA GLY A 215 1.29 -26.81 28.19
C GLY A 215 -0.13 -27.38 28.08
N HIS A 216 -1.15 -26.54 27.97
CA HIS A 216 -2.53 -26.99 27.75
C HIS A 216 -2.83 -27.05 26.26
N ILE A 217 -3.62 -28.04 25.86
CA ILE A 217 -4.03 -28.27 24.48
C ILE A 217 -4.93 -27.13 24.01
N GLU A 218 -4.53 -26.47 22.93
CA GLU A 218 -5.36 -25.47 22.22
C GLU A 218 -5.94 -26.04 20.93
N ARG A 219 -5.25 -26.99 20.31
CA ARG A 219 -5.69 -27.61 19.07
C ARG A 219 -5.11 -29.00 18.91
N VAL A 220 -5.89 -29.90 18.33
CA VAL A 220 -5.45 -31.25 17.96
C VAL A 220 -5.90 -31.59 16.54
N GLU A 221 -5.17 -32.48 15.87
CA GLU A 221 -5.61 -33.06 14.60
C GLU A 221 -6.29 -34.43 14.85
N PRO A 222 -7.16 -34.92 13.92
CA PRO A 222 -8.01 -36.09 14.14
C PRO A 222 -7.28 -37.36 14.59
N THR A 223 -6.10 -37.64 14.03
CA THR A 223 -5.28 -38.80 14.38
C THR A 223 -4.93 -38.82 15.88
N PHE A 224 -4.73 -37.65 16.52
CA PHE A 224 -4.47 -37.59 17.95
C PHE A 224 -5.71 -37.98 18.76
N CYS A 225 -6.90 -37.47 18.40
CA CYS A 225 -8.17 -37.84 19.01
C CYS A 225 -8.40 -39.36 18.98
N GLU A 226 -8.03 -40.01 17.88
CA GLU A 226 -8.11 -41.48 17.74
C GLU A 226 -7.14 -42.21 18.66
N MET A 227 -5.90 -41.71 18.82
CA MET A 227 -4.91 -42.31 19.72
C MET A 227 -5.39 -42.31 21.18
N VAL A 228 -5.95 -41.19 21.65
CA VAL A 228 -6.42 -41.05 23.04
C VAL A 228 -7.88 -41.47 23.24
N ARG A 229 -8.63 -41.69 22.15
CA ARG A 229 -10.07 -42.00 22.14
C ARG A 229 -10.91 -40.95 22.89
N LEU A 230 -10.60 -39.69 22.65
CA LEU A 230 -11.31 -38.53 23.18
C LEU A 230 -11.67 -37.61 22.02
N SER A 231 -12.82 -36.92 22.11
CA SER A 231 -13.18 -35.89 21.14
C SER A 231 -12.33 -34.63 21.33
N ASP A 232 -12.17 -33.87 20.25
CA ASP A 232 -11.47 -32.57 20.24
C ASP A 232 -11.99 -31.63 21.36
N GLU A 233 -13.31 -31.52 21.49
CA GLU A 233 -13.97 -30.70 22.52
C GLU A 233 -13.56 -31.08 23.96
N ARG A 234 -13.29 -32.36 24.23
CA ARG A 234 -12.87 -32.85 25.54
C ARG A 234 -11.38 -32.66 25.79
N LEU A 235 -10.60 -32.43 24.73
CA LEU A 235 -9.16 -32.22 24.79
C LEU A 235 -8.80 -30.75 24.91
N HIS A 236 -9.66 -29.85 24.46
CA HIS A 236 -9.45 -28.42 24.59
C HIS A 236 -9.23 -28.01 26.06
N HIS A 237 -8.16 -27.26 26.32
CA HIS A 237 -7.69 -26.86 27.65
C HIS A 237 -7.27 -27.99 28.60
N VAL A 238 -7.13 -29.24 28.15
CA VAL A 238 -6.53 -30.30 28.96
C VAL A 238 -5.01 -30.11 28.99
N ALA A 239 -4.39 -30.28 30.16
CA ALA A 239 -2.94 -30.30 30.26
C ALA A 239 -2.40 -31.56 29.57
N MET A 240 -1.54 -31.40 28.55
CA MET A 240 -1.04 -32.54 27.77
C MET A 240 -0.32 -33.59 28.63
N ALA A 241 0.33 -33.15 29.71
CA ALA A 241 1.01 -34.02 30.67
C ALA A 241 0.06 -34.97 31.43
N ASP A 242 -1.25 -34.66 31.51
CA ASP A 242 -2.23 -35.53 32.17
C ASP A 242 -2.60 -36.73 31.31
N LEU A 243 -2.45 -36.62 29.99
CA LEU A 243 -2.60 -37.72 29.04
C LEU A 243 -1.35 -38.62 28.96
N VAL A 244 -0.29 -38.30 29.71
CA VAL A 244 0.95 -39.10 29.79
C VAL A 244 0.93 -39.95 31.06
N PRO A 245 1.25 -41.27 30.99
CA PRO A 245 1.36 -42.12 32.17
C PRO A 245 2.34 -41.56 33.19
N VAL A 246 2.08 -41.83 34.48
CA VAL A 246 2.88 -41.29 35.60
C VAL A 246 4.39 -41.56 35.43
N ALA A 247 4.76 -42.73 34.90
CA ALA A 247 6.15 -43.12 34.67
C ALA A 247 6.89 -42.22 33.65
N HIS A 248 6.17 -41.62 32.70
CA HIS A 248 6.76 -40.78 31.64
C HIS A 248 6.48 -39.27 31.84
N ARG A 249 5.61 -38.91 32.80
CA ARG A 249 5.12 -37.53 32.97
C ARG A 249 6.22 -36.53 33.32
N VAL A 250 7.19 -36.93 34.16
CA VAL A 250 8.31 -36.07 34.55
C VAL A 250 9.19 -35.73 33.33
N ALA A 251 9.62 -36.76 32.59
CA ALA A 251 10.43 -36.58 31.38
C ALA A 251 9.72 -35.73 30.32
N PHE A 252 8.40 -35.90 30.15
CA PHE A 252 7.62 -35.06 29.24
C PHE A 252 7.60 -33.58 29.67
N ARG A 253 7.38 -33.30 30.97
CA ARG A 253 7.36 -31.92 31.48
C ARG A 253 8.73 -31.25 31.34
N GLU A 254 9.80 -31.94 31.70
CA GLU A 254 11.17 -31.41 31.52
C GLU A 254 11.47 -31.10 30.05
N ALA A 255 11.09 -31.98 29.13
CA ALA A 255 11.27 -31.73 27.70
C ALA A 255 10.45 -30.53 27.21
N LEU A 256 9.21 -30.38 27.67
CA LEU A 256 8.36 -29.24 27.33
C LEU A 256 8.92 -27.93 27.89
N ASP A 257 9.35 -27.91 29.15
CA ASP A 257 9.92 -26.73 29.81
C ASP A 257 11.21 -26.25 29.12
N GLN A 258 12.09 -27.17 28.71
CA GLN A 258 13.30 -26.84 27.93
C GLN A 258 12.95 -26.21 26.58
N VAL A 259 11.96 -26.76 25.86
CA VAL A 259 11.52 -26.21 24.57
C VAL A 259 10.91 -24.82 24.74
N LEU A 260 10.04 -24.64 25.74
CA LEU A 260 9.39 -23.35 26.00
C LEU A 260 10.38 -22.29 26.51
N SER A 261 11.49 -22.72 27.11
CA SER A 261 12.61 -21.86 27.51
C SER A 261 13.58 -21.52 26.35
N GLY A 262 13.30 -22.03 25.14
CA GLY A 262 14.06 -21.72 23.93
C GLY A 262 15.31 -22.56 23.72
N GLU A 263 15.46 -23.70 24.41
CA GLU A 263 16.62 -24.59 24.26
C GLU A 263 16.58 -25.47 23.00
N GLY A 264 15.65 -25.20 22.08
CA GLY A 264 15.44 -25.91 20.81
C GLY A 264 14.54 -27.14 20.93
N ALA A 265 14.20 -27.73 19.77
CA ALA A 265 13.31 -28.88 19.71
C ALA A 265 13.89 -30.12 20.45
N ARG A 266 13.00 -30.99 20.93
CA ARG A 266 13.34 -32.22 21.66
C ARG A 266 12.52 -33.39 21.16
N THR A 267 13.13 -34.58 21.14
CA THR A 267 12.44 -35.84 20.86
C THR A 267 12.68 -36.81 22.00
N ILE A 268 11.60 -37.40 22.52
CA ILE A 268 11.63 -38.38 23.61
C ILE A 268 10.74 -39.57 23.28
N ASP A 269 11.07 -40.72 23.85
CA ASP A 269 10.17 -41.88 23.85
C ASP A 269 9.23 -41.78 25.06
N SER A 270 7.93 -42.00 24.84
CA SER A 270 6.88 -41.84 25.86
C SER A 270 5.70 -42.78 25.59
N ALA A 271 4.61 -42.59 26.34
CA ALA A 271 3.34 -43.25 26.11
C ALA A 271 2.18 -42.26 26.32
N LEU A 272 1.03 -42.56 25.71
CA LEU A 272 -0.24 -41.83 25.91
C LEU A 272 -1.25 -42.74 26.60
N LEU A 273 -2.03 -42.17 27.52
CA LEU A 273 -3.20 -42.80 28.11
C LEU A 273 -4.40 -42.61 27.18
N SER A 274 -5.02 -43.73 26.80
CA SER A 274 -6.31 -43.73 26.12
C SER A 274 -7.46 -43.71 27.14
N ASN A 275 -8.64 -43.26 26.72
CA ASN A 275 -9.83 -43.18 27.57
C ASN A 275 -10.30 -44.55 28.10
N ASP A 276 -9.87 -45.66 27.49
CA ASP A 276 -10.10 -47.04 27.98
C ASP A 276 -9.04 -47.53 28.98
N GLY A 277 -8.07 -46.68 29.34
CA GLY A 277 -6.98 -46.99 30.26
C GLY A 277 -5.76 -47.67 29.62
N ALA A 278 -5.78 -47.93 28.31
CA ALA A 278 -4.62 -48.48 27.61
C ALA A 278 -3.50 -47.44 27.46
N ALA A 279 -2.25 -47.89 27.53
CA ALA A 279 -1.08 -47.06 27.24
C ALA A 279 -0.60 -47.33 25.80
N VAL A 280 -0.56 -46.30 24.97
CA VAL A 280 -0.06 -46.35 23.59
C VAL A 280 1.37 -45.84 23.57
N ALA A 281 2.33 -46.70 23.20
CA ALA A 281 3.73 -46.30 23.07
C ALA A 281 3.91 -45.33 21.88
N VAL A 282 4.56 -44.19 22.13
CA VAL A 282 4.74 -43.14 21.13
C VAL A 282 6.14 -42.55 21.20
N ARG A 283 6.62 -42.08 20.06
CA ARG A 283 7.73 -41.13 19.99
C ARG A 283 7.17 -39.72 19.87
N VAL A 284 7.57 -38.85 20.78
CA VAL A 284 7.07 -37.49 20.93
C VAL A 284 8.17 -36.51 20.53
N THR A 285 7.88 -35.61 19.59
CA THR A 285 8.75 -34.49 19.23
C THR A 285 8.06 -33.19 19.58
N ILE A 286 8.74 -32.32 20.31
CA ILE A 286 8.23 -31.04 20.80
C ILE A 286 9.08 -29.94 20.18
N ALA A 287 8.43 -28.96 19.56
CA ALA A 287 9.07 -27.78 18.98
C ALA A 287 8.33 -26.52 19.43
N GLU A 288 9.07 -25.43 19.60
CA GLU A 288 8.51 -24.15 20.05
C GLU A 288 7.62 -23.54 18.95
N LEU A 289 6.45 -23.03 19.34
CA LEU A 289 5.58 -22.23 18.47
C LEU A 289 5.84 -20.74 18.76
N ARG A 290 6.52 -20.06 17.85
CA ARG A 290 6.80 -18.62 17.98
C ARG A 290 5.84 -17.79 17.14
N GLY A 291 5.26 -16.82 17.80
CA GLY A 291 4.45 -15.75 17.23
C GLY A 291 5.22 -14.49 16.90
N ILE A 292 4.45 -13.46 16.56
CA ILE A 292 4.98 -12.09 16.29
C ILE A 292 5.49 -11.43 17.58
N TYR A 293 4.91 -11.79 18.74
CA TYR A 293 5.18 -11.14 20.03
C TYR A 293 5.99 -12.01 21.01
N GLY A 294 6.47 -13.18 20.59
CA GLY A 294 7.25 -14.09 21.44
C GLY A 294 6.78 -15.54 21.35
N ASN A 295 7.03 -16.30 22.41
CA ASN A 295 6.60 -17.69 22.52
C ASN A 295 5.07 -17.76 22.67
N GLU A 296 4.40 -18.43 21.74
CA GLU A 296 2.95 -18.68 21.76
C GLU A 296 2.62 -20.09 22.30
N GLY A 297 3.63 -20.96 22.45
CA GLY A 297 3.52 -22.27 23.06
C GLY A 297 4.40 -23.31 22.37
N ALA A 298 3.86 -24.50 22.13
CA ALA A 298 4.61 -25.59 21.51
C ALA A 298 3.75 -26.42 20.56
N ILE A 299 4.37 -26.93 19.51
CA ILE A 299 3.83 -27.99 18.66
C ILE A 299 4.38 -29.33 19.16
N VAL A 300 3.50 -30.30 19.33
CA VAL A 300 3.83 -31.67 19.69
C VAL A 300 3.41 -32.61 18.55
N LEU A 301 4.39 -33.32 18.00
CA LEU A 301 4.19 -34.39 17.03
C LEU A 301 4.36 -35.74 17.71
N LEU A 302 3.44 -36.67 17.45
CA LEU A 302 3.41 -37.99 18.05
C LEU A 302 3.36 -39.04 16.95
N THR A 303 4.24 -40.03 17.02
CA THR A 303 4.24 -41.18 16.10
C THR A 303 4.15 -42.45 16.92
N ARG A 304 3.29 -43.40 16.49
CA ARG A 304 3.20 -44.71 17.14
C ARG A 304 4.52 -45.45 16.95
N ARG A 305 4.96 -46.13 17.99
CA ARG A 305 6.15 -47.00 17.95
C ARG A 305 5.78 -48.44 17.65
#